data_AF-A0A1L6PEU6-F1
#
_entry.id   AF-A0A1L6PEU6-F1
#
_cell.length_a   1.000
_cell.length_b   1.000
_cell.length_c   1.000
_cell.angle_alpha   90.00
_cell.angle_beta   90.00
_cell.angle_gamma   90.00
#
_symmetry.space_group_name_H-M   'P 1'
#
loop_
_entity.id
_entity.type
_entity.pdbx_description
1 polymer ?
#
loop_
_entity_poly.entity_id
_entity_poly.type
_entity_poly.pdbx_seq_one_letter_code
_entity_poly.pdbx_strand_id
1 'polypeptide(L)'
;MSKICIVGNSVAAPRTPEEAPLAGWGQFLAEFLTPYHEVRNYARDAMTLRSYFTDRLATLLNLLAPGDLVLVNLGGVEQRIDNPLRYHGPREFKEFLYLYIDGIRAEGAFPVLVTPAARCAFTAGGEVADTRGEYPGLMREVAAETGTALVDLGAFTTGWLAELGPQRARHFFRWLDAGEHPRHPEGIIDSSHFNEAGGRAVARMVAIALHESRDLPPGLIDVNTLATAPEYPPVLTEFTVEKPEFALYSEVRTGAAPAVERPAPGQLTGAMQKFSGTAEPGTSYVLFFENGGYLGGTRVNAEGRWQWRRVLNWAAGDHLVQVVGYHPQGVTPLSTVAFTVRDSVEPPVVLGPREGALSGARPRFSGTAAAGVTKVMVLEGGRLIASAPVAEDGTWKVTHPHDWKPGTYTVEFVSVFSAIHSRPARLTLRVHGVPEGNWIRQSVSARAACSDACDHLPFSGGR
;
A
#
# COMPACT_ATOMS: atom_id res chain seq x y z
N MET A 1 -27.23 13.06 -18.67
CA MET A 1 -26.84 12.05 -17.66
C MET A 1 -25.55 12.57 -17.05
N SER A 2 -25.55 12.90 -15.77
CA SER A 2 -24.35 13.35 -15.05
C SER A 2 -23.46 12.15 -14.73
N LYS A 3 -22.15 12.35 -14.78
CA LYS A 3 -21.16 11.28 -14.62
C LYS A 3 -20.60 11.28 -13.20
N ILE A 4 -20.40 10.08 -12.65
CA ILE A 4 -19.53 9.85 -11.50
C ILE A 4 -18.28 9.15 -12.00
N CYS A 5 -17.18 9.87 -12.06
CA CYS A 5 -15.88 9.33 -12.43
C CYS A 5 -15.16 8.82 -11.18
N ILE A 6 -14.60 7.61 -11.24
CA ILE A 6 -13.79 7.04 -10.15
C ILE A 6 -12.34 6.98 -10.60
N VAL A 7 -11.48 7.73 -9.91
CA VAL A 7 -10.02 7.63 -10.04
C VAL A 7 -9.51 6.91 -8.80
N GLY A 8 -8.86 5.77 -8.98
CA GLY A 8 -8.40 4.99 -7.83
C GLY A 8 -7.47 3.85 -8.20
N ASN A 9 -7.16 3.03 -7.20
CA ASN A 9 -6.31 1.86 -7.37
C ASN A 9 -7.11 0.55 -7.46
N SER A 10 -6.43 -0.58 -7.25
CA SER A 10 -6.98 -1.94 -7.32
C SER A 10 -8.20 -2.20 -6.44
N VAL A 11 -8.40 -1.43 -5.36
CA VAL A 11 -9.52 -1.59 -4.42
C VAL A 11 -10.84 -1.07 -5.02
N ALA A 12 -10.77 -0.08 -5.91
CA ALA A 12 -11.92 0.47 -6.62
C ALA A 12 -12.09 -0.08 -8.05
N ALA A 13 -11.03 -0.68 -8.60
CA ALA A 13 -10.96 -1.10 -10.01
C ALA A 13 -12.02 -2.15 -10.40
N PRO A 14 -12.62 -2.04 -11.59
CA PRO A 14 -13.52 -3.08 -12.10
C PRO A 14 -12.73 -4.35 -12.43
N ARG A 15 -13.39 -5.51 -12.32
CA ARG A 15 -12.76 -6.83 -12.51
C ARG A 15 -13.47 -7.67 -13.54
N THR A 16 -12.71 -8.54 -14.19
CA THR A 16 -13.26 -9.48 -15.16
C THR A 16 -13.75 -10.77 -14.47
N PRO A 17 -14.68 -11.53 -15.08
CA PRO A 17 -15.13 -12.81 -14.52
C PRO A 17 -13.99 -13.80 -14.24
N GLU A 18 -12.90 -13.75 -15.00
CA GLU A 18 -11.77 -14.64 -14.79
C GLU A 18 -10.94 -14.25 -13.54
N GLU A 19 -11.02 -13.00 -13.09
CA GLU A 19 -10.40 -12.53 -11.84
C GLU A 19 -11.23 -12.85 -10.59
N ALA A 20 -12.49 -13.26 -10.77
CA ALA A 20 -13.40 -13.60 -9.69
C ALA A 20 -12.76 -14.60 -8.71
N PRO A 21 -13.01 -14.47 -7.39
CA PRO A 21 -13.98 -13.58 -6.79
C PRO A 21 -13.47 -12.16 -6.54
N LEU A 22 -12.26 -11.78 -7.00
CA LEU A 22 -11.74 -10.41 -6.81
C LEU A 22 -12.71 -9.39 -7.39
N ALA A 23 -13.08 -8.37 -6.60
CA ALA A 23 -13.94 -7.28 -7.04
C ALA A 23 -13.51 -5.94 -6.43
N GLY A 24 -13.70 -4.86 -7.18
CA GLY A 24 -13.52 -3.49 -6.67
C GLY A 24 -14.85 -2.84 -6.36
N TRP A 25 -14.92 -2.01 -5.32
CA TRP A 25 -16.18 -1.39 -4.91
C TRP A 25 -16.77 -0.48 -6.00
N GLY A 26 -15.93 0.17 -6.81
CA GLY A 26 -16.38 1.03 -7.90
C GLY A 26 -17.14 0.29 -9.01
N GLN A 27 -17.06 -1.04 -9.06
CA GLN A 27 -17.85 -1.89 -9.97
C GLN A 27 -19.34 -1.90 -9.62
N PHE A 28 -19.68 -1.70 -8.34
CA PHE A 28 -21.05 -1.85 -7.83
C PHE A 28 -21.73 -0.52 -7.50
N LEU A 29 -21.02 0.62 -7.59
CA LEU A 29 -21.58 1.92 -7.21
C LEU A 29 -22.84 2.27 -8.01
N ALA A 30 -22.92 1.88 -9.28
CA ALA A 30 -24.04 2.17 -10.17
C ALA A 30 -25.38 1.58 -9.67
N GLU A 31 -25.34 0.54 -8.83
CA GLU A 31 -26.52 -0.11 -8.27
C GLU A 31 -27.28 0.78 -7.28
N PHE A 32 -26.62 1.81 -6.75
CA PHE A 32 -27.19 2.71 -5.76
C PHE A 32 -27.57 4.08 -6.35
N LEU A 33 -27.36 4.29 -7.65
CA LEU A 33 -27.60 5.57 -8.29
C LEU A 33 -29.02 5.67 -8.86
N THR A 34 -29.54 6.89 -8.96
CA THR A 34 -30.74 7.14 -9.75
C THR A 34 -30.46 6.90 -11.24
N PRO A 35 -31.49 6.59 -12.07
CA PRO A 35 -31.31 6.28 -13.49
C PRO A 35 -30.81 7.46 -14.35
N TYR A 36 -30.56 8.63 -13.74
CA TYR A 36 -30.06 9.83 -14.40
C TYR A 36 -28.54 9.98 -14.31
N HIS A 37 -27.85 9.06 -13.62
CA HIS A 37 -26.42 9.10 -13.36
C HIS A 37 -25.72 7.84 -13.88
N GLU A 38 -24.53 7.99 -14.42
CA GLU A 38 -23.68 6.87 -14.86
C GLU A 38 -22.34 6.84 -14.12
N VAL A 39 -21.81 5.63 -13.87
CA VAL A 39 -20.47 5.45 -13.31
C VAL A 39 -19.46 5.25 -14.43
N ARG A 40 -18.39 6.05 -14.42
CA ARG A 40 -17.20 5.88 -15.27
C ARG A 40 -16.02 5.51 -14.38
N ASN A 41 -15.78 4.21 -14.23
CA ASN A 41 -14.72 3.73 -13.34
C ASN A 41 -13.37 3.67 -14.08
N TYR A 42 -12.48 4.60 -13.76
CA TYR A 42 -11.12 4.67 -14.30
C TYR A 42 -10.07 4.08 -13.37
N ALA A 43 -10.47 3.50 -12.23
CA ALA A 43 -9.55 2.92 -11.26
C ALA A 43 -8.82 1.70 -11.83
N ARG A 44 -7.52 1.59 -11.53
CA ARG A 44 -6.65 0.53 -12.07
C ARG A 44 -5.60 0.07 -11.06
N ASP A 45 -5.13 -1.16 -11.25
CA ASP A 45 -4.15 -1.76 -10.36
C ASP A 45 -2.88 -0.95 -10.21
N ALA A 46 -2.46 -0.81 -8.94
CA ALA A 46 -1.22 -0.17 -8.55
C ALA A 46 -1.02 1.27 -9.06
N MET A 47 -2.09 1.95 -9.48
CA MET A 47 -2.03 3.36 -9.82
C MET A 47 -1.78 4.22 -8.59
N THR A 48 -1.14 5.35 -8.84
CA THR A 48 -0.86 6.42 -7.89
C THR A 48 -1.32 7.77 -8.43
N LEU A 49 -1.39 8.79 -7.56
CA LEU A 49 -1.65 10.17 -7.99
C LEU A 49 -0.69 10.62 -9.11
N ARG A 50 0.63 10.42 -8.95
CA ARG A 50 1.64 10.81 -9.94
C ARG A 50 1.43 10.11 -11.29
N SER A 51 1.12 8.81 -11.29
CA SER A 51 0.91 8.07 -12.54
C SER A 51 -0.35 8.52 -13.28
N TYR A 52 -1.44 8.82 -12.56
CA TYR A 52 -2.60 9.40 -13.23
C TYR A 52 -2.32 10.83 -13.69
N PHE A 53 -1.63 11.65 -12.88
CA PHE A 53 -1.33 13.04 -13.21
C PHE A 53 -0.56 13.15 -14.51
N THR A 54 0.50 12.33 -14.65
CA THR A 54 1.39 12.35 -15.81
C THR A 54 0.68 11.89 -17.08
N ASP A 55 -0.11 10.82 -17.01
CA ASP A 55 -0.52 10.09 -18.21
C ASP A 55 -2.03 10.19 -18.53
N ARG A 56 -2.86 10.65 -17.59
CA ARG A 56 -4.32 10.44 -17.66
C ARG A 56 -5.19 11.59 -17.19
N LEU A 57 -4.69 12.47 -16.32
CA LEU A 57 -5.51 13.52 -15.71
C LEU A 57 -6.04 14.47 -16.79
N ALA A 58 -5.20 14.93 -17.72
CA ALA A 58 -5.64 15.80 -18.81
C ALA A 58 -6.75 15.16 -19.66
N THR A 59 -6.65 13.85 -19.95
CA THR A 59 -7.72 13.13 -20.66
C THR A 59 -9.00 13.07 -19.84
N LEU A 60 -8.92 12.82 -18.54
CA LEU A 60 -10.08 12.83 -17.67
C LEU A 60 -10.75 14.21 -17.66
N LEU A 61 -9.99 15.29 -17.45
CA LEU A 61 -10.51 16.66 -17.38
C LEU A 61 -11.26 17.03 -18.67
N ASN A 62 -10.72 16.70 -19.84
CA ASN A 62 -11.37 16.92 -21.14
C ASN A 62 -12.69 16.15 -21.34
N LEU A 63 -12.98 15.13 -20.51
CA LEU A 63 -14.23 14.36 -20.55
C LEU A 63 -15.27 14.85 -19.55
N LEU A 64 -14.89 15.72 -18.62
CA LEU A 64 -15.80 16.25 -17.60
C LEU A 64 -16.74 17.28 -18.21
N ALA A 65 -17.94 17.33 -17.65
CA ALA A 65 -18.89 18.40 -17.85
C ALA A 65 -19.22 19.04 -16.50
N PRO A 66 -19.65 20.31 -16.47
CA PRO A 66 -20.09 20.95 -15.25
C PRO A 66 -21.16 20.12 -14.53
N GLY A 67 -20.98 19.90 -13.23
CA GLY A 67 -21.86 19.08 -12.41
C GLY A 67 -21.49 17.59 -12.31
N ASP A 68 -20.51 17.11 -13.08
CA ASP A 68 -19.97 15.76 -12.87
C ASP A 68 -19.28 15.63 -11.51
N LEU A 69 -19.23 14.42 -10.96
CA LEU A 69 -18.48 14.10 -9.73
C LEU A 69 -17.22 13.31 -10.07
N VAL A 70 -16.13 13.57 -9.35
CA VAL A 70 -14.89 12.80 -9.46
C VAL A 70 -14.45 12.31 -8.08
N LEU A 71 -14.58 11.00 -7.86
CA LEU A 71 -14.12 10.33 -6.64
C LEU A 71 -12.62 10.01 -6.77
N VAL A 72 -11.79 10.55 -5.88
CA VAL A 72 -10.33 10.32 -5.85
C VAL A 72 -9.99 9.37 -4.69
N ASN A 73 -9.84 8.09 -4.99
CA ASN A 73 -9.55 7.01 -4.02
C ASN A 73 -8.12 6.45 -4.16
N LEU A 74 -7.16 7.19 -3.61
CA LEU A 74 -5.71 6.89 -3.69
C LEU A 74 -5.04 7.02 -2.30
N GLY A 75 -3.74 6.73 -2.19
CA GLY A 75 -2.99 6.73 -0.93
C GLY A 75 -2.67 5.33 -0.38
N GLY A 76 -3.38 4.29 -0.84
CA GLY A 76 -3.14 2.91 -0.42
C GLY A 76 -1.92 2.22 -1.06
N VAL A 77 -1.35 2.82 -2.10
CA VAL A 77 -0.18 2.31 -2.85
C VAL A 77 1.05 3.17 -2.58
N GLU A 78 0.83 4.47 -2.40
CA GLU A 78 1.82 5.53 -2.23
C GLU A 78 2.67 5.41 -0.96
N GLN A 79 2.22 4.63 0.02
CA GLN A 79 2.92 4.34 1.29
C GLN A 79 4.19 3.48 1.17
N ARG A 80 4.55 3.00 -0.03
CA ARG A 80 5.60 1.97 -0.23
C ARG A 80 6.96 2.58 -0.55
N ILE A 81 7.70 3.02 0.47
CA ILE A 81 9.03 3.62 0.30
C ILE A 81 10.06 2.66 -0.32
N ASP A 82 9.87 1.35 -0.16
CA ASP A 82 10.66 0.29 -0.78
C ASP A 82 10.43 0.19 -2.32
N ASN A 83 9.37 0.85 -2.83
CA ASN A 83 9.05 0.93 -4.25
C ASN A 83 9.13 2.39 -4.76
N PRO A 84 10.30 2.80 -5.30
CA PRO A 84 10.54 4.17 -5.77
C PRO A 84 9.51 4.73 -6.75
N LEU A 85 8.97 3.86 -7.62
CA LEU A 85 8.05 4.28 -8.67
C LEU A 85 6.65 4.58 -8.15
N ARG A 86 6.35 4.16 -6.91
CA ARG A 86 5.03 4.30 -6.29
C ARG A 86 5.02 5.24 -5.11
N TYR A 87 6.14 5.38 -4.41
CA TYR A 87 6.21 6.17 -3.19
C TYR A 87 5.98 7.66 -3.43
N HIS A 88 5.08 8.26 -2.65
CA HIS A 88 4.96 9.70 -2.49
C HIS A 88 5.18 10.07 -1.03
N GLY A 89 6.10 11.00 -0.77
CA GLY A 89 6.22 11.60 0.56
C GLY A 89 4.97 12.41 0.93
N PRO A 90 4.75 12.72 2.22
CA PRO A 90 3.54 13.42 2.68
C PRO A 90 3.25 14.73 1.94
N ARG A 91 4.27 15.57 1.76
CA ARG A 91 4.15 16.83 1.01
C ARG A 91 3.74 16.57 -0.43
N GLU A 92 4.48 15.71 -1.13
CA GLU A 92 4.20 15.39 -2.54
C GLU A 92 2.78 14.83 -2.72
N PHE A 93 2.33 13.97 -1.81
CA PHE A 93 0.98 13.43 -1.83
C PHE A 93 -0.08 14.53 -1.71
N LYS A 94 0.05 15.47 -0.77
CA LYS A 94 -0.85 16.62 -0.62
C LYS A 94 -0.84 17.52 -1.86
N GLU A 95 0.34 17.82 -2.41
CA GLU A 95 0.48 18.66 -3.62
C GLU A 95 -0.27 18.07 -4.81
N PHE A 96 -0.18 16.77 -5.04
CA PHE A 96 -0.98 16.13 -6.08
C PHE A 96 -2.48 16.24 -5.79
N LEU A 97 -2.93 16.05 -4.55
CA LEU A 97 -4.36 16.20 -4.23
C LEU A 97 -4.86 17.62 -4.54
N TYR A 98 -4.09 18.67 -4.23
CA TYR A 98 -4.46 20.04 -4.60
C TYR A 98 -4.59 20.20 -6.12
N LEU A 99 -3.61 19.70 -6.90
CA LEU A 99 -3.66 19.77 -8.35
C LEU A 99 -4.87 19.05 -8.96
N TYR A 100 -5.29 17.93 -8.37
CA TYR A 100 -6.51 17.23 -8.78
C TYR A 100 -7.75 18.06 -8.47
N ILE A 101 -7.86 18.57 -7.25
CA ILE A 101 -8.99 19.37 -6.80
C ILE A 101 -9.15 20.61 -7.70
N ASP A 102 -8.05 21.33 -7.95
CA ASP A 102 -8.04 22.54 -8.78
C ASP A 102 -8.42 22.23 -10.22
N GLY A 103 -7.83 21.18 -10.80
CA GLY A 103 -8.14 20.75 -12.17
C GLY A 103 -9.61 20.35 -12.33
N ILE A 104 -10.16 19.56 -11.41
CA ILE A 104 -11.56 19.11 -11.46
C ILE A 104 -12.52 20.31 -11.32
N ARG A 105 -12.23 21.22 -10.38
CA ARG A 105 -13.04 22.44 -10.17
C ARG A 105 -12.99 23.39 -11.37
N ALA A 106 -11.85 23.49 -12.05
CA ALA A 106 -11.71 24.33 -13.25
C ALA A 106 -12.66 23.90 -14.38
N GLU A 107 -13.00 22.61 -14.46
CA GLU A 107 -13.99 22.07 -15.41
C GLU A 107 -15.45 22.16 -14.91
N GLY A 108 -15.69 22.79 -13.76
CA GLY A 108 -17.01 22.91 -13.13
C GLY A 108 -17.53 21.60 -12.52
N ALA A 109 -16.67 20.60 -12.34
CA ALA A 109 -17.00 19.33 -11.70
C ALA A 109 -16.69 19.35 -10.19
N PHE A 110 -17.28 18.42 -9.45
CA PHE A 110 -17.14 18.30 -7.99
C PHE A 110 -16.10 17.23 -7.63
N PRO A 111 -14.93 17.61 -7.08
CA PRO A 111 -13.99 16.65 -6.52
C PRO A 111 -14.52 16.10 -5.20
N VAL A 112 -14.35 14.80 -4.98
CA VAL A 112 -14.60 14.13 -3.70
C VAL A 112 -13.38 13.30 -3.35
N LEU A 113 -12.75 13.58 -2.21
CA LEU A 113 -11.67 12.76 -1.71
C LEU A 113 -12.24 11.52 -1.02
N VAL A 114 -11.66 10.34 -1.29
CA VAL A 114 -12.10 9.08 -0.68
C VAL A 114 -10.90 8.39 -0.03
N THR A 115 -10.87 8.30 1.30
CA THR A 115 -9.72 7.73 2.02
C THR A 115 -9.52 6.24 1.68
N PRO A 116 -8.29 5.69 1.75
CA PRO A 116 -8.08 4.24 1.57
C PRO A 116 -8.89 3.41 2.57
N ALA A 117 -9.60 2.39 2.08
CA ALA A 117 -10.34 1.45 2.93
C ALA A 117 -9.41 0.71 3.91
N ALA A 118 -9.90 0.37 5.10
CA ALA A 118 -9.19 -0.48 6.04
C ALA A 118 -8.90 -1.87 5.44
N ARG A 119 -7.79 -2.50 5.88
CA ARG A 119 -7.49 -3.89 5.53
C ARG A 119 -8.17 -4.81 6.54
N CYS A 120 -8.54 -6.03 6.13
CA CYS A 120 -9.03 -7.09 7.01
C CYS A 120 -7.89 -7.60 7.92
N ALA A 121 -7.52 -6.80 8.91
CA ALA A 121 -6.36 -6.98 9.75
C ALA A 121 -6.76 -6.75 11.21
N PHE A 122 -6.52 -7.75 12.05
CA PHE A 122 -6.92 -7.74 13.44
C PHE A 122 -5.73 -8.08 14.33
N THR A 123 -5.63 -7.41 15.47
CA THR A 123 -4.71 -7.74 16.55
C THR A 123 -5.05 -9.10 17.17
N ALA A 124 -4.17 -9.66 17.99
CA ALA A 124 -4.45 -10.89 18.72
C ALA A 124 -5.66 -10.76 19.67
N GLY A 125 -5.97 -9.53 20.12
CA GLY A 125 -7.15 -9.24 20.95
C GLY A 125 -8.45 -9.12 20.16
N GLY A 126 -8.42 -9.21 18.82
CA GLY A 126 -9.61 -9.07 17.97
C GLY A 126 -9.92 -7.63 17.54
N GLU A 127 -9.10 -6.65 17.93
CA GLU A 127 -9.25 -5.25 17.51
C GLU A 127 -8.76 -5.03 16.08
N VAL A 128 -9.41 -4.15 15.31
CA VAL A 128 -8.97 -3.79 13.96
C VAL A 128 -7.63 -3.03 14.02
N ALA A 129 -6.64 -3.50 13.26
CA ALA A 129 -5.32 -2.92 13.23
C ALA A 129 -5.17 -1.86 12.11
N ASP A 130 -4.62 -0.69 12.43
CA ASP A 130 -4.26 0.30 11.42
C ASP A 130 -3.04 -0.15 10.61
N THR A 131 -3.22 -0.21 9.29
CA THR A 131 -2.19 -0.60 8.30
C THR A 131 -2.03 0.42 7.18
N ARG A 132 -2.71 1.57 7.27
CA ARG A 132 -2.71 2.64 6.27
C ARG A 132 -1.81 3.82 6.66
N GLY A 133 -1.48 3.94 7.95
CA GLY A 133 -0.55 4.96 8.43
C GLY A 133 -1.10 6.38 8.21
N GLU A 134 -0.23 7.31 7.79
CA GLU A 134 -0.57 8.74 7.76
C GLU A 134 -1.47 9.18 6.59
N TYR A 135 -1.56 8.41 5.50
CA TYR A 135 -2.21 8.86 4.25
C TYR A 135 -3.70 9.21 4.39
N PRO A 136 -4.53 8.45 5.12
CA PRO A 136 -5.90 8.88 5.42
C PRO A 136 -5.95 10.22 6.16
N GLY A 137 -5.01 10.47 7.07
CA GLY A 137 -4.87 11.75 7.77
C GLY A 137 -4.55 12.90 6.82
N LEU A 138 -3.55 12.72 5.94
CA LEU A 138 -3.18 13.71 4.93
C LEU A 138 -4.35 14.05 3.99
N MET A 139 -5.18 13.07 3.61
CA MET A 139 -6.38 13.33 2.80
C MET A 139 -7.43 14.14 3.56
N ARG A 140 -7.65 13.86 4.85
CA ARG A 140 -8.55 14.64 5.71
C ARG A 140 -8.08 16.09 5.85
N GLU A 141 -6.78 16.29 6.05
CA GLU A 141 -6.18 17.63 6.10
C GLU A 141 -6.44 18.41 4.81
N VAL A 142 -6.13 17.82 3.65
CA VAL A 142 -6.37 18.48 2.36
C VAL A 142 -7.86 18.80 2.17
N ALA A 143 -8.76 17.86 2.46
CA ALA A 143 -10.19 18.09 2.36
C ALA A 143 -10.65 19.29 3.22
N ALA A 144 -10.16 19.39 4.45
CA ALA A 144 -10.47 20.49 5.36
C ALA A 144 -9.88 21.82 4.89
N GLU A 145 -8.63 21.82 4.40
CA GLU A 145 -7.93 23.02 3.91
C GLU A 145 -8.60 23.59 2.64
N THR A 146 -9.10 22.73 1.75
CA THR A 146 -9.68 23.15 0.46
C THR A 146 -11.21 23.22 0.45
N GLY A 147 -11.87 22.83 1.55
CA GLY A 147 -13.33 22.66 1.60
C GLY A 147 -13.84 21.64 0.58
N THR A 148 -13.07 20.57 0.32
CA THR A 148 -13.46 19.51 -0.62
C THR A 148 -14.24 18.43 0.12
N ALA A 149 -15.34 17.95 -0.47
CA ALA A 149 -16.12 16.86 0.09
C ALA A 149 -15.25 15.60 0.34
N LEU A 150 -15.47 14.94 1.47
CA LEU A 150 -14.70 13.78 1.89
C LEU A 150 -15.62 12.59 2.20
N VAL A 151 -15.33 11.45 1.60
CA VAL A 151 -15.83 10.15 2.05
C VAL A 151 -14.71 9.48 2.85
N ASP A 152 -14.86 9.45 4.18
CA ASP A 152 -13.88 8.79 5.05
C ASP A 152 -14.07 7.27 5.08
N LEU A 153 -13.87 6.65 3.92
CA LEU A 153 -14.07 5.23 3.70
C LEU A 153 -13.20 4.36 4.64
N GLY A 154 -11.99 4.81 4.97
CA GLY A 154 -11.14 4.15 5.97
C GLY A 154 -11.81 4.04 7.34
N ALA A 155 -12.46 5.11 7.82
CA ALA A 155 -13.20 5.08 9.08
C ALA A 155 -14.44 4.18 9.00
N PHE A 156 -15.25 4.30 7.93
CA PHE A 156 -16.43 3.45 7.72
C PHE A 156 -16.09 1.97 7.73
N THR A 157 -15.06 1.58 6.96
CA THR A 157 -14.63 0.18 6.88
C THR A 157 -13.97 -0.31 8.16
N THR A 158 -13.31 0.55 8.94
CA THR A 158 -12.80 0.19 10.27
C THR A 158 -13.94 -0.15 11.23
N GLY A 159 -14.98 0.68 11.30
CA GLY A 159 -16.16 0.42 12.13
C GLY A 159 -16.88 -0.87 11.71
N TRP A 160 -17.04 -1.08 10.41
CA TRP A 160 -17.63 -2.30 9.87
C TRP A 160 -16.82 -3.56 10.23
N LEU A 161 -15.49 -3.52 10.10
CA LEU A 161 -14.63 -4.63 10.48
C LEU A 161 -14.71 -4.93 11.98
N ALA A 162 -14.80 -3.91 12.83
CA ALA A 162 -14.95 -4.07 14.28
C ALA A 162 -16.28 -4.74 14.64
N GLU A 163 -17.38 -4.40 13.95
CA GLU A 163 -18.68 -5.04 14.14
C GLU A 163 -18.68 -6.52 13.70
N LEU A 164 -18.02 -6.83 12.58
CA LEU A 164 -17.98 -8.20 12.03
C LEU A 164 -17.07 -9.12 12.85
N GLY A 165 -15.96 -8.59 13.35
CA GLY A 165 -14.87 -9.37 13.91
C GLY A 165 -14.12 -10.22 12.86
N PRO A 166 -13.00 -10.85 13.25
CA PRO A 166 -12.08 -11.51 12.34
C PRO A 166 -12.68 -12.73 11.62
N GLN A 167 -13.64 -13.44 12.21
CA GLN A 167 -14.20 -14.65 11.60
C GLN A 167 -15.19 -14.32 10.47
N ARG A 168 -15.97 -13.24 10.60
CA ARG A 168 -16.97 -12.85 9.60
C ARG A 168 -16.39 -11.92 8.54
N ALA A 169 -15.45 -11.05 8.92
CA ALA A 169 -14.83 -10.10 7.99
C ALA A 169 -14.17 -10.76 6.78
N ARG A 170 -13.55 -11.94 6.94
CA ARG A 170 -12.85 -12.64 5.86
C ARG A 170 -13.73 -12.96 4.65
N HIS A 171 -15.02 -13.21 4.88
CA HIS A 171 -16.00 -13.48 3.82
C HIS A 171 -16.22 -12.33 2.84
N PHE A 172 -15.74 -11.12 3.15
CA PHE A 172 -15.89 -9.96 2.29
C PHE A 172 -14.60 -9.62 1.55
N PHE A 173 -13.51 -10.33 1.83
CA PHE A 173 -12.21 -10.11 1.22
C PHE A 173 -11.89 -11.23 0.26
N ARG A 174 -10.89 -10.99 -0.60
CA ARG A 174 -10.35 -12.02 -1.49
C ARG A 174 -9.48 -12.98 -0.69
N TRP A 175 -10.15 -13.79 0.12
CA TRP A 175 -9.55 -14.88 0.85
C TRP A 175 -9.94 -16.17 0.16
N LEU A 176 -8.94 -16.91 -0.31
CA LEU A 176 -9.13 -18.17 -1.00
C LEU A 176 -8.27 -19.23 -0.34
N ASP A 177 -8.85 -20.38 -0.07
CA ASP A 177 -8.11 -21.57 0.30
C ASP A 177 -7.54 -22.29 -0.92
N ALA A 178 -6.63 -23.22 -0.67
CA ALA A 178 -6.05 -24.05 -1.71
C ALA A 178 -7.14 -24.85 -2.46
N GLY A 179 -7.05 -24.87 -3.78
CA GLY A 179 -8.01 -25.54 -4.67
C GLY A 179 -9.26 -24.72 -5.04
N GLU A 180 -9.52 -23.57 -4.39
CA GLU A 180 -10.73 -22.79 -4.68
C GLU A 180 -10.66 -21.99 -5.99
N HIS A 181 -9.46 -21.70 -6.49
CA HIS A 181 -9.30 -20.90 -7.72
C HIS A 181 -8.13 -21.36 -8.59
N PRO A 182 -8.33 -21.59 -9.91
CA PRO A 182 -7.30 -22.12 -10.81
C PRO A 182 -6.00 -21.32 -10.89
N ARG A 183 -6.08 -19.98 -10.78
CA ARG A 183 -4.89 -19.11 -10.75
C ARG A 183 -4.21 -18.99 -9.38
N HIS A 184 -4.84 -19.52 -8.34
CA HIS A 184 -4.33 -19.55 -6.98
C HIS A 184 -4.50 -20.96 -6.39
N PRO A 185 -3.85 -21.98 -6.99
CA PRO A 185 -4.03 -23.37 -6.58
C PRO A 185 -3.64 -23.60 -5.10
N GLU A 186 -2.71 -22.80 -4.58
CA GLU A 186 -2.26 -22.83 -3.18
C GLU A 186 -3.04 -21.88 -2.26
N GLY A 187 -4.12 -21.27 -2.77
CA GLY A 187 -4.89 -20.25 -2.07
C GLY A 187 -4.21 -18.87 -2.07
N ILE A 188 -4.88 -17.89 -1.46
CA ILE A 188 -4.38 -16.54 -1.23
C ILE A 188 -5.09 -15.89 -0.05
N ILE A 189 -4.29 -15.32 0.87
CA ILE A 189 -4.79 -14.48 1.96
C ILE A 189 -4.66 -13.02 1.54
N ASP A 190 -5.68 -12.39 0.98
CA ASP A 190 -5.63 -10.97 0.59
C ASP A 190 -6.50 -10.10 1.51
N SER A 191 -5.86 -9.39 2.44
CA SER A 191 -6.55 -8.50 3.37
C SER A 191 -6.87 -7.12 2.78
N SER A 192 -6.47 -6.83 1.54
CA SER A 192 -6.64 -5.50 0.93
C SER A 192 -7.75 -5.45 -0.10
N HIS A 193 -7.98 -6.54 -0.83
CA HIS A 193 -8.96 -6.56 -1.90
C HIS A 193 -10.22 -7.30 -1.50
N PHE A 194 -11.35 -6.81 -2.00
CA PHE A 194 -12.66 -7.37 -1.71
C PHE A 194 -13.01 -8.51 -2.65
N ASN A 195 -13.98 -9.31 -2.25
CA ASN A 195 -14.78 -10.09 -3.19
C ASN A 195 -16.03 -9.33 -3.62
N GLU A 196 -16.92 -9.94 -4.42
CA GLU A 196 -18.14 -9.27 -4.89
C GLU A 196 -19.03 -8.78 -3.73
N ALA A 197 -19.22 -9.59 -2.69
CA ALA A 197 -20.01 -9.23 -1.51
C ALA A 197 -19.38 -8.02 -0.78
N GLY A 198 -18.06 -8.04 -0.58
CA GLY A 198 -17.35 -6.93 0.05
C GLY A 198 -17.32 -5.67 -0.79
N GLY A 199 -17.10 -5.81 -2.10
CA GLY A 199 -17.11 -4.70 -3.05
C GLY A 199 -18.47 -3.99 -3.04
N ARG A 200 -19.57 -4.74 -3.04
CA ARG A 200 -20.93 -4.22 -2.97
C ARG A 200 -21.24 -3.57 -1.61
N ALA A 201 -20.82 -4.19 -0.51
CA ALA A 201 -20.97 -3.62 0.83
C ALA A 201 -20.25 -2.27 0.95
N VAL A 202 -19.02 -2.17 0.44
CA VAL A 202 -18.25 -0.93 0.43
C VAL A 202 -18.84 0.11 -0.53
N ALA A 203 -19.33 -0.29 -1.70
CA ALA A 203 -20.02 0.60 -2.62
C ALA A 203 -21.28 1.22 -1.96
N ARG A 204 -22.03 0.45 -1.18
CA ARG A 204 -23.16 0.95 -0.38
C ARG A 204 -22.71 1.98 0.65
N MET A 205 -21.59 1.76 1.35
CA MET A 205 -21.05 2.76 2.30
C MET A 205 -20.66 4.06 1.60
N VAL A 206 -20.03 3.97 0.43
CA VAL A 206 -19.72 5.16 -0.38
C VAL A 206 -21.01 5.87 -0.80
N ALA A 207 -22.02 5.13 -1.27
CA ALA A 207 -23.32 5.71 -1.64
C ALA A 207 -24.00 6.41 -0.46
N ILE A 208 -23.99 5.81 0.75
CA ILE A 208 -24.50 6.44 1.97
C ILE A 208 -23.76 7.76 2.24
N ALA A 209 -22.42 7.74 2.23
CA ALA A 209 -21.63 8.94 2.50
C ALA A 209 -21.84 10.05 1.45
N LEU A 210 -22.03 9.68 0.18
CA LEU A 210 -22.38 10.64 -0.88
C LEU A 210 -23.78 11.22 -0.67
N HIS A 211 -24.75 10.41 -0.24
CA HIS A 211 -26.12 10.87 0.05
C HIS A 211 -26.17 11.84 1.23
N GLU A 212 -25.37 11.59 2.28
CA GLU A 212 -25.34 12.41 3.49
C GLU A 212 -24.53 13.71 3.33
N SER A 213 -23.73 13.81 2.27
CA SER A 213 -22.92 14.99 1.99
C SER A 213 -23.79 16.21 1.66
N ARG A 214 -23.57 17.31 2.37
CA ARG A 214 -24.22 18.61 2.10
C ARG A 214 -23.50 19.42 1.03
N ASP A 215 -22.28 19.03 0.69
CA ASP A 215 -21.42 19.73 -0.26
C ASP A 215 -21.63 19.23 -1.70
N LEU A 216 -22.48 18.23 -1.89
CA LEU A 216 -22.74 17.59 -3.18
C LEU A 216 -24.19 17.82 -3.65
N PRO A 217 -24.44 17.81 -4.97
CA PRO A 217 -25.79 17.91 -5.50
C PRO A 217 -26.71 16.78 -4.97
N PRO A 218 -27.95 17.09 -4.55
CA PRO A 218 -28.89 16.07 -4.11
C PRO A 218 -29.42 15.22 -5.28
N GLY A 219 -30.05 14.09 -4.99
CA GLY A 219 -30.71 13.24 -5.99
C GLY A 219 -29.78 12.29 -6.76
N LEU A 220 -28.52 12.20 -6.35
CA LEU A 220 -27.53 11.27 -6.90
C LEU A 220 -27.89 9.81 -6.60
N ILE A 221 -28.26 9.55 -5.35
CA ILE A 221 -28.45 8.21 -4.77
C ILE A 221 -29.93 7.86 -4.71
N ASP A 222 -30.30 6.67 -5.16
CA ASP A 222 -31.63 6.11 -4.94
C ASP A 222 -31.70 5.54 -3.51
N VAL A 223 -32.31 6.29 -2.60
CA VAL A 223 -32.43 5.92 -1.18
C VAL A 223 -33.15 4.59 -0.96
N ASN A 224 -33.99 4.12 -1.89
CA ASN A 224 -34.66 2.83 -1.77
C ASN A 224 -33.67 1.67 -1.86
N THR A 225 -32.58 1.84 -2.62
CA THR A 225 -31.51 0.83 -2.74
C THR A 225 -30.68 0.72 -1.46
N LEU A 226 -30.75 1.71 -0.57
CA LEU A 226 -30.05 1.72 0.70
C LEU A 226 -30.83 1.05 1.83
N ALA A 227 -32.15 0.84 1.67
CA ALA A 227 -33.01 0.33 2.74
C ALA A 227 -32.71 -1.12 3.14
N THR A 228 -32.15 -1.92 2.25
CA THR A 228 -31.82 -3.32 2.51
C THR A 228 -30.53 -3.41 3.32
N ALA A 229 -30.62 -3.94 4.55
CA ALA A 229 -29.44 -4.25 5.34
C ALA A 229 -28.59 -5.34 4.64
N PRO A 230 -27.25 -5.33 4.77
CA PRO A 230 -26.43 -6.39 4.22
C PRO A 230 -26.81 -7.71 4.90
N GLU A 231 -27.10 -8.75 4.11
CA GLU A 231 -27.12 -10.10 4.67
C GLU A 231 -25.70 -10.49 5.04
N TYR A 232 -25.48 -10.73 6.34
CA TYR A 232 -24.19 -11.18 6.81
C TYR A 232 -24.07 -12.68 6.60
N PRO A 233 -22.97 -13.15 5.98
CA PRO A 233 -22.72 -14.58 5.88
C PRO A 233 -22.63 -15.18 7.29
N PRO A 234 -23.02 -16.46 7.45
CA PRO A 234 -22.80 -17.16 8.71
C PRO A 234 -21.32 -17.10 9.08
N VAL A 235 -21.00 -17.18 10.37
CA VAL A 235 -19.61 -17.26 10.82
C VAL A 235 -18.96 -18.47 10.15
N LEU A 236 -17.77 -18.31 9.56
CA LEU A 236 -17.03 -19.43 8.97
C LEU A 236 -16.83 -20.53 10.04
N THR A 237 -17.37 -21.72 9.77
CA THR A 237 -17.18 -22.93 10.58
C THR A 237 -15.83 -23.61 10.33
N GLU A 238 -15.01 -23.05 9.45
CA GLU A 238 -13.60 -23.45 9.26
C GLU A 238 -12.75 -23.23 10.51
N PHE A 239 -13.29 -22.55 11.51
CA PHE A 239 -12.87 -22.72 12.88
C PHE A 239 -13.51 -23.96 13.47
N THR A 240 -12.83 -25.10 13.38
CA THR A 240 -13.15 -26.22 14.26
C THR A 240 -12.77 -25.99 15.71
N VAL A 241 -12.58 -24.73 16.09
CA VAL A 241 -12.67 -24.36 17.47
C VAL A 241 -13.11 -22.90 17.56
N GLU A 242 -14.27 -22.64 18.17
CA GLU A 242 -14.57 -21.34 18.78
C GLU A 242 -13.45 -20.89 19.75
N LYS A 243 -12.58 -21.83 20.12
CA LYS A 243 -11.45 -21.73 21.05
C LYS A 243 -10.20 -22.43 20.46
N PRO A 244 -9.59 -21.90 19.37
CA PRO A 244 -8.51 -22.57 18.61
C PRO A 244 -7.38 -23.10 19.51
N GLU A 245 -7.12 -22.42 20.62
CA GLU A 245 -6.19 -22.81 21.68
C GLU A 245 -6.41 -24.22 22.23
N PHE A 246 -7.61 -24.81 22.18
CA PHE A 246 -7.82 -26.20 22.61
C PHE A 246 -7.03 -27.22 21.79
N ALA A 247 -6.68 -26.90 20.54
CA ALA A 247 -5.79 -27.74 19.75
C ALA A 247 -4.39 -27.89 20.38
N LEU A 248 -3.95 -26.94 21.21
CA LEU A 248 -2.70 -27.05 21.97
C LEU A 248 -2.80 -28.01 23.15
N TYR A 249 -3.99 -28.16 23.74
CA TYR A 249 -4.20 -28.92 24.98
C TYR A 249 -4.87 -30.29 24.77
N SER A 250 -5.27 -30.64 23.54
CA SER A 250 -5.84 -31.96 23.25
C SER A 250 -4.89 -33.08 23.66
N GLU A 251 -5.39 -34.00 24.49
CA GLU A 251 -4.66 -35.21 24.90
C GLU A 251 -4.65 -36.25 23.77
N VAL A 252 -5.73 -36.30 22.99
CA VAL A 252 -5.84 -37.21 21.84
C VAL A 252 -5.11 -36.59 20.66
N ARG A 253 -4.04 -37.26 20.22
CA ARG A 253 -3.22 -36.90 19.06
C ARG A 253 -3.27 -38.01 18.02
N THR A 254 -3.53 -37.65 16.77
CA THR A 254 -3.65 -38.60 15.66
C THR A 254 -2.78 -38.19 14.48
N GLY A 255 -2.15 -39.15 13.82
CA GLY A 255 -1.33 -38.89 12.63
C GLY A 255 0.04 -38.26 12.94
N ALA A 256 0.70 -37.77 11.90
CA ALA A 256 2.03 -37.15 11.97
C ALA A 256 1.95 -35.63 12.18
N ALA A 257 2.97 -35.07 12.86
CA ALA A 257 3.10 -33.62 13.03
C ALA A 257 3.27 -32.92 11.66
N PRO A 258 2.72 -31.71 11.45
CA PRO A 258 2.94 -30.97 10.22
C PRO A 258 4.42 -30.61 10.06
N ALA A 259 4.98 -30.83 8.88
CA ALA A 259 6.36 -30.46 8.58
C ALA A 259 6.41 -29.01 8.10
N VAL A 260 7.14 -28.14 8.82
CA VAL A 260 7.38 -26.76 8.41
C VAL A 260 8.66 -26.69 7.57
N GLU A 261 8.55 -26.27 6.32
CA GLU A 261 9.68 -26.11 5.40
C GLU A 261 10.22 -24.67 5.40
N ARG A 262 9.33 -23.69 5.57
CA ARG A 262 9.67 -22.27 5.69
C ARG A 262 8.88 -21.61 6.81
N PRO A 263 9.49 -20.70 7.60
CA PRO A 263 10.93 -20.43 7.64
C PRO A 263 11.75 -21.66 8.08
N ALA A 264 13.03 -21.70 7.71
CA ALA A 264 13.93 -22.73 8.25
C ALA A 264 14.19 -22.46 9.76
N PRO A 265 14.44 -23.50 10.57
CA PRO A 265 14.77 -23.31 11.98
C PRO A 265 15.97 -22.37 12.17
N GLY A 266 15.81 -21.33 12.99
CA GLY A 266 16.82 -20.30 13.27
C GLY A 266 16.99 -19.24 12.17
N GLN A 267 16.12 -19.21 11.16
CA GLN A 267 16.24 -18.26 10.06
C GLN A 267 16.01 -16.81 10.53
N LEU A 268 16.85 -15.87 10.08
CA LEU A 268 16.59 -14.44 10.19
C LEU A 268 15.69 -13.99 9.04
N THR A 269 14.57 -13.33 9.36
CA THR A 269 13.56 -12.93 8.37
C THR A 269 13.14 -11.47 8.54
N GLY A 270 12.45 -10.93 7.55
CA GLY A 270 11.71 -9.67 7.68
C GLY A 270 10.34 -9.89 8.32
N ALA A 271 9.65 -8.79 8.65
CA ALA A 271 8.36 -8.80 9.31
C ALA A 271 7.20 -9.41 8.49
N MET A 272 7.41 -9.70 7.19
CA MET A 272 6.42 -10.32 6.29
C MET A 272 6.75 -11.79 5.99
N GLN A 273 7.06 -12.57 7.03
CA GLN A 273 7.44 -13.98 6.87
C GLN A 273 6.25 -14.85 6.42
N LYS A 274 6.47 -15.61 5.33
CA LYS A 274 5.53 -16.61 4.83
C LYS A 274 5.90 -18.01 5.35
N PHE A 275 4.90 -18.79 5.68
CA PHE A 275 5.05 -20.16 6.14
C PHE A 275 4.61 -21.12 5.03
N SER A 276 5.35 -22.20 4.86
CA SER A 276 4.99 -23.28 3.94
C SER A 276 5.46 -24.61 4.48
N GLY A 277 4.79 -25.68 4.07
CA GLY A 277 5.18 -27.02 4.45
C GLY A 277 4.21 -28.08 3.98
N THR A 278 4.28 -29.23 4.64
CA THR A 278 3.45 -30.40 4.35
C THR A 278 2.74 -30.92 5.59
N ALA A 279 1.65 -31.64 5.40
CA ALA A 279 0.91 -32.34 6.43
C ALA A 279 0.50 -33.72 5.90
N GLU A 280 0.23 -34.65 6.82
CA GLU A 280 -0.23 -35.99 6.44
C GLU A 280 -1.56 -35.93 5.68
N PRO A 281 -1.75 -36.75 4.62
CA PRO A 281 -3.02 -36.84 3.90
C PRO A 281 -4.21 -37.05 4.84
N GLY A 282 -5.28 -36.29 4.65
CA GLY A 282 -6.45 -36.29 5.55
C GLY A 282 -6.44 -35.17 6.58
N THR A 283 -5.29 -34.51 6.81
CA THR A 283 -5.25 -33.22 7.53
C THR A 283 -5.96 -32.18 6.67
N SER A 284 -7.01 -31.55 7.20
CA SER A 284 -7.80 -30.58 6.43
C SER A 284 -7.34 -29.14 6.66
N TYR A 285 -6.72 -28.85 7.81
CA TYR A 285 -6.31 -27.51 8.20
C TYR A 285 -5.03 -27.52 9.03
N VAL A 286 -4.26 -26.44 8.98
CA VAL A 286 -3.09 -26.21 9.83
C VAL A 286 -3.29 -24.91 10.61
N LEU A 287 -3.07 -24.97 11.93
CA LEU A 287 -3.23 -23.86 12.87
C LEU A 287 -1.87 -23.46 13.43
N PHE A 288 -1.66 -22.15 13.60
CA PHE A 288 -0.42 -21.54 14.08
C PHE A 288 -0.66 -20.81 15.39
N PHE A 289 0.24 -21.03 16.36
CA PHE A 289 0.19 -20.43 17.69
C PHE A 289 1.54 -19.89 18.10
N GLU A 290 1.53 -18.85 18.94
CA GLU A 290 2.72 -18.34 19.62
C GLU A 290 2.34 -17.92 21.03
N ASN A 291 3.12 -18.35 22.02
CA ASN A 291 2.84 -18.10 23.44
C ASN A 291 1.40 -18.49 23.86
N GLY A 292 0.86 -19.56 23.26
CA GLY A 292 -0.52 -20.02 23.49
C GLY A 292 -1.61 -19.22 22.76
N GLY A 293 -1.26 -18.08 22.13
CA GLY A 293 -2.18 -17.25 21.36
C GLY A 293 -2.33 -17.75 19.92
N TYR A 294 -3.56 -17.80 19.43
CA TYR A 294 -3.84 -18.16 18.04
C TYR A 294 -3.44 -17.06 17.06
N LEU A 295 -2.63 -17.42 16.07
CA LEU A 295 -2.14 -16.49 15.05
C LEU A 295 -2.94 -16.54 13.75
N GLY A 296 -3.53 -17.70 13.44
CA GLY A 296 -4.18 -17.96 12.17
C GLY A 296 -4.04 -19.42 11.73
N GLY A 297 -4.52 -19.71 10.52
CA GLY A 297 -4.39 -21.03 9.91
C GLY A 297 -4.68 -21.01 8.43
N THR A 298 -4.52 -22.16 7.80
CA THR A 298 -4.69 -22.37 6.36
C THR A 298 -5.15 -23.79 6.07
N ARG A 299 -5.85 -24.01 4.95
CA ARG A 299 -6.15 -25.36 4.45
C ARG A 299 -4.92 -26.07 3.94
N VAL A 300 -4.97 -27.39 4.02
CA VAL A 300 -4.05 -28.29 3.33
C VAL A 300 -4.66 -28.69 2.00
N ASN A 301 -3.88 -28.63 0.93
CA ASN A 301 -4.32 -29.02 -0.41
C ASN A 301 -4.39 -30.54 -0.58
N ALA A 302 -4.88 -31.02 -1.73
CA ALA A 302 -5.05 -32.45 -2.00
C ALA A 302 -3.73 -33.24 -2.00
N GLU A 303 -2.61 -32.57 -2.28
CA GLU A 303 -1.26 -33.14 -2.26
C GLU A 303 -0.60 -33.10 -0.88
N GLY A 304 -1.31 -32.63 0.16
CA GLY A 304 -0.78 -32.53 1.52
C GLY A 304 0.14 -31.32 1.75
N ARG A 305 0.15 -30.33 0.85
CA ARG A 305 0.91 -29.08 1.07
C ARG A 305 0.03 -27.96 1.61
N TRP A 306 0.68 -27.03 2.29
CA TRP A 306 0.01 -25.84 2.80
C TRP A 306 0.92 -24.61 2.69
N GLN A 307 0.28 -23.45 2.54
CA GLN A 307 0.93 -22.15 2.59
C GLN A 307 0.11 -21.21 3.46
N TRP A 308 0.79 -20.47 4.33
CA TRP A 308 0.16 -19.50 5.20
C TRP A 308 0.97 -18.23 5.29
N ARG A 309 0.29 -17.09 5.40
CA ARG A 309 0.91 -15.83 5.77
C ARG A 309 0.05 -15.15 6.83
N ARG A 310 0.72 -14.58 7.82
CA ARG A 310 0.06 -13.67 8.75
C ARG A 310 -0.34 -12.38 8.02
N VAL A 311 -1.52 -11.84 8.34
CA VAL A 311 -1.98 -10.56 7.77
C VAL A 311 -1.17 -9.39 8.33
N LEU A 312 -0.91 -9.43 9.64
CA LEU A 312 -0.08 -8.45 10.33
C LEU A 312 1.40 -8.80 10.25
N ASN A 313 2.21 -7.75 10.20
CA ASN A 313 3.65 -7.84 10.36
C ASN A 313 3.99 -8.53 11.67
N TRP A 314 4.95 -9.46 11.64
CA TRP A 314 5.57 -10.00 12.83
C TRP A 314 6.32 -8.89 13.60
N ALA A 315 6.29 -8.94 14.92
CA ALA A 315 7.05 -8.02 15.77
C ALA A 315 8.55 -8.32 15.68
N ALA A 316 9.45 -7.41 16.10
CA ALA A 316 10.84 -7.80 16.24
C ALA A 316 11.05 -8.84 17.34
N GLY A 317 12.12 -9.61 17.13
CA GLY A 317 12.67 -10.49 18.14
C GLY A 317 12.58 -11.94 17.71
N ASP A 318 12.83 -12.80 18.69
CA ASP A 318 12.78 -14.23 18.50
C ASP A 318 11.33 -14.72 18.60
N HIS A 319 10.95 -15.55 17.64
CA HIS A 319 9.63 -16.16 17.54
C HIS A 319 9.76 -17.67 17.65
N LEU A 320 8.86 -18.27 18.40
CA LEU A 320 8.70 -19.72 18.50
C LEU A 320 7.25 -20.06 18.19
N VAL A 321 7.02 -20.51 16.96
CA VAL A 321 5.68 -20.81 16.46
C VAL A 321 5.41 -22.29 16.59
N GLN A 322 4.30 -22.61 17.24
CA GLN A 322 3.74 -23.94 17.35
C GLN A 322 2.74 -24.17 16.21
N VAL A 323 2.83 -25.33 15.57
CA VAL A 323 2.01 -25.70 14.42
C VAL A 323 1.31 -27.02 14.70
N VAL A 324 0.01 -27.07 14.44
CA VAL A 324 -0.83 -28.25 14.66
C VAL A 324 -1.78 -28.44 13.48
N GLY A 325 -1.92 -29.68 13.03
CA GLY A 325 -2.87 -30.09 12.00
C GLY A 325 -4.20 -30.47 12.61
N TYR A 326 -5.29 -30.06 11.97
CA TYR A 326 -6.63 -30.51 12.27
C TYR A 326 -7.02 -31.67 11.35
N HIS A 327 -7.53 -32.74 11.96
CA HIS A 327 -7.87 -34.00 11.32
C HIS A 327 -9.30 -34.39 11.73
N PRO A 328 -10.10 -35.09 10.91
CA PRO A 328 -11.47 -35.47 11.30
C PRO A 328 -11.53 -36.30 12.60
N GLN A 329 -10.46 -37.03 12.92
CA GLN A 329 -10.32 -37.88 14.09
C GLN A 329 -9.63 -37.18 15.28
N GLY A 330 -9.27 -35.91 15.17
CA GLY A 330 -8.62 -35.15 16.24
C GLY A 330 -7.62 -34.11 15.74
N VAL A 331 -6.56 -33.89 16.50
CA VAL A 331 -5.46 -32.99 16.10
C VAL A 331 -4.16 -33.74 16.04
N THR A 332 -3.24 -33.31 15.19
CA THR A 332 -1.92 -33.94 15.07
C THR A 332 -1.01 -33.56 16.26
N PRO A 333 0.12 -34.27 16.46
CA PRO A 333 1.18 -33.78 17.34
C PRO A 333 1.71 -32.41 16.90
N LEU A 334 2.23 -31.64 17.84
CA LEU A 334 2.78 -30.31 17.59
C LEU A 334 4.12 -30.41 16.86
N SER A 335 4.35 -29.49 15.93
CA SER A 335 5.70 -29.11 15.49
C SER A 335 6.00 -27.68 15.93
N THR A 336 7.28 -27.37 16.04
CA THR A 336 7.75 -26.04 16.45
C THR A 336 8.79 -25.52 15.47
N VAL A 337 8.69 -24.25 15.11
CA VAL A 337 9.69 -23.55 14.30
C VAL A 337 10.12 -22.28 15.01
N ALA A 338 11.44 -22.13 15.18
CA ALA A 338 12.04 -20.92 15.71
C ALA A 338 12.61 -20.07 14.56
N PHE A 339 12.43 -18.75 14.63
CA PHE A 339 13.01 -17.80 13.68
C PHE A 339 13.12 -16.42 14.34
N THR A 340 13.97 -15.55 13.80
CA THR A 340 14.15 -14.19 14.32
C THR A 340 13.63 -13.19 13.31
N VAL A 341 12.78 -12.27 13.76
CA VAL A 341 12.27 -11.17 12.94
C VAL A 341 13.04 -9.91 13.26
N ARG A 342 13.54 -9.28 12.20
CA ARG A 342 14.02 -7.90 12.26
C ARG A 342 12.90 -6.98 11.77
N ASP A 343 12.38 -6.14 12.67
CA ASP A 343 11.35 -5.15 12.37
C ASP A 343 11.89 -3.71 12.22
N SER A 344 13.14 -3.50 12.62
CA SER A 344 13.82 -2.23 12.59
C SER A 344 15.19 -2.38 11.94
N VAL A 345 15.60 -1.31 11.28
CA VAL A 345 16.88 -1.24 10.61
C VAL A 345 17.50 0.10 10.92
N GLU A 346 18.79 0.10 11.26
CA GLU A 346 19.53 1.32 11.56
C GLU A 346 19.65 2.20 10.31
N PRO A 347 19.65 3.54 10.48
CA PRO A 347 19.95 4.45 9.39
C PRO A 347 21.34 4.16 8.80
N PRO A 348 21.55 4.45 7.51
CA PRO A 348 22.86 4.27 6.92
C PRO A 348 23.83 5.30 7.50
N VAL A 349 25.11 4.93 7.61
CA VAL A 349 26.18 5.86 7.95
C VAL A 349 26.58 6.58 6.67
N VAL A 350 26.41 7.91 6.62
CA VAL A 350 26.83 8.74 5.49
C VAL A 350 28.29 9.14 5.69
N LEU A 351 29.18 8.65 4.83
CA LEU A 351 30.62 8.94 4.88
C LEU A 351 31.01 10.19 4.07
N GLY A 352 30.23 10.53 3.05
CA GLY A 352 30.52 11.68 2.20
C GLY A 352 29.31 12.17 1.41
N PRO A 353 29.24 13.48 1.08
CA PRO A 353 30.16 14.53 1.52
C PRO A 353 29.96 14.86 3.01
N ARG A 354 30.90 15.61 3.62
CA ARG A 354 30.79 16.03 5.03
C ARG A 354 29.64 17.03 5.26
N GLU A 355 29.14 17.13 6.49
CA GLU A 355 28.11 18.10 6.86
C GLU A 355 28.52 19.53 6.47
N GLY A 356 27.60 20.25 5.83
CA GLY A 356 27.78 21.63 5.36
C GLY A 356 28.72 21.79 4.16
N ALA A 357 29.15 20.70 3.53
CA ALA A 357 30.07 20.73 2.39
C ALA A 357 29.51 21.53 1.21
N LEU A 358 30.42 22.19 0.49
CA LEU A 358 30.14 22.77 -0.82
C LEU A 358 30.29 21.68 -1.88
N SER A 359 29.29 21.51 -2.73
CA SER A 359 29.27 20.57 -3.85
C SER A 359 29.05 21.30 -5.16
N GLY A 360 29.55 20.73 -6.26
CA GLY A 360 29.06 21.07 -7.60
C GLY A 360 27.63 20.57 -7.82
N ALA A 361 27.08 20.82 -9.01
CA ALA A 361 25.69 20.49 -9.35
C ALA A 361 25.35 18.98 -9.30
N ARG A 362 26.33 18.08 -9.21
CA ARG A 362 26.10 16.63 -9.06
C ARG A 362 26.72 16.12 -7.77
N PRO A 363 26.07 16.33 -6.61
CA PRO A 363 26.57 15.78 -5.36
C PRO A 363 26.65 14.25 -5.45
N ARG A 364 27.75 13.70 -4.91
CA ARG A 364 27.98 12.26 -4.81
C ARG A 364 27.93 11.89 -3.34
N PHE A 365 27.02 10.98 -3.00
CA PHE A 365 26.86 10.48 -1.65
C PHE A 365 27.43 9.07 -1.55
N SER A 366 28.05 8.76 -0.43
CA SER A 366 28.57 7.42 -0.14
C SER A 366 28.49 7.13 1.35
N GLY A 367 28.43 5.84 1.69
CA GLY A 367 28.35 5.43 3.06
C GLY A 367 28.39 3.92 3.25
N THR A 368 28.01 3.50 4.45
CA THR A 368 27.79 2.10 4.80
C THR A 368 26.38 1.90 5.36
N ALA A 369 25.88 0.67 5.31
CA ALA A 369 24.60 0.27 5.88
C ALA A 369 24.75 -1.08 6.60
N ALA A 370 23.82 -1.36 7.52
CA ALA A 370 23.83 -2.60 8.29
C ALA A 370 23.64 -3.86 7.40
N ALA A 371 24.14 -5.01 7.87
CA ALA A 371 24.03 -6.28 7.14
C ALA A 371 22.57 -6.62 6.78
N GLY A 372 22.36 -7.01 5.52
CA GLY A 372 21.05 -7.34 4.97
C GLY A 372 20.28 -6.16 4.36
N VAL A 373 20.70 -4.90 4.62
CA VAL A 373 20.14 -3.74 3.88
C VAL A 373 20.43 -3.94 2.40
N THR A 374 19.40 -3.80 1.57
CA THR A 374 19.53 -3.99 0.12
C THR A 374 19.63 -2.68 -0.63
N LYS A 375 19.04 -1.61 -0.08
CA LYS A 375 19.01 -0.28 -0.68
C LYS A 375 19.07 0.82 0.37
N VAL A 376 19.65 1.96 -0.03
CA VAL A 376 19.50 3.24 0.65
C VAL A 376 18.66 4.16 -0.23
N MET A 377 17.53 4.63 0.31
CA MET A 377 16.64 5.60 -0.31
C MET A 377 17.13 7.00 0.03
N VAL A 378 17.18 7.89 -0.96
CA VAL A 378 17.64 9.27 -0.80
C VAL A 378 16.47 10.21 -1.05
N LEU A 379 16.15 11.04 -0.06
CA LEU A 379 15.01 11.94 -0.08
C LEU A 379 15.44 13.40 0.15
N GLU A 380 14.64 14.33 -0.37
CA GLU A 380 14.72 15.77 -0.09
C GLU A 380 13.31 16.23 0.30
N GLY A 381 13.15 16.76 1.52
CA GLY A 381 11.83 17.20 2.02
C GLY A 381 10.76 16.10 1.95
N GLY A 382 11.14 14.85 2.24
CA GLY A 382 10.29 13.66 2.13
C GLY A 382 10.02 13.17 0.70
N ARG A 383 10.42 13.88 -0.36
CA ARG A 383 10.32 13.40 -1.73
C ARG A 383 11.50 12.51 -2.07
N LEU A 384 11.24 11.32 -2.60
CA LEU A 384 12.29 10.44 -3.07
C LEU A 384 12.96 11.01 -4.32
N ILE A 385 14.29 11.17 -4.28
CA ILE A 385 15.09 11.73 -5.37
C ILE A 385 16.07 10.72 -5.98
N ALA A 386 16.53 9.72 -5.21
CA ALA A 386 17.37 8.64 -5.73
C ALA A 386 17.29 7.37 -4.86
N SER A 387 17.85 6.27 -5.36
CA SER A 387 18.10 5.06 -4.57
C SER A 387 19.47 4.49 -4.89
N ALA A 388 20.14 3.94 -3.89
CA ALA A 388 21.46 3.33 -3.99
C ALA A 388 21.36 1.84 -3.63
N PRO A 389 21.79 0.89 -4.47
CA PRO A 389 21.97 -0.48 -4.02
C PRO A 389 23.11 -0.53 -2.98
N VAL A 390 22.96 -1.41 -1.99
CA VAL A 390 24.00 -1.72 -1.00
C VAL A 390 24.73 -2.99 -1.44
N ALA A 391 26.06 -2.94 -1.47
CA ALA A 391 26.90 -4.08 -1.82
C ALA A 391 26.99 -5.10 -0.66
N GLU A 392 27.52 -6.28 -0.94
CA GLU A 392 27.65 -7.36 0.08
C GLU A 392 28.52 -6.95 1.28
N ASP A 393 29.49 -6.06 1.07
CA ASP A 393 30.34 -5.49 2.13
C ASP A 393 29.65 -4.36 2.92
N GLY A 394 28.38 -4.06 2.63
CA GLY A 394 27.59 -3.02 3.27
C GLY A 394 27.83 -1.62 2.71
N THR A 395 28.70 -1.43 1.71
CA THR A 395 28.96 -0.12 1.12
C THR A 395 27.87 0.30 0.15
N TRP A 396 27.61 1.61 0.06
CA TRP A 396 26.70 2.18 -0.91
C TRP A 396 27.21 3.51 -1.45
N LYS A 397 26.81 3.82 -2.68
CA LYS A 397 27.11 5.09 -3.34
C LYS A 397 26.00 5.48 -4.28
N VAL A 398 25.76 6.78 -4.40
CA VAL A 398 24.74 7.32 -5.29
C VAL A 398 25.13 8.69 -5.78
N THR A 399 24.88 8.91 -7.07
CA THR A 399 24.97 10.22 -7.71
C THR A 399 23.61 10.46 -8.35
N HIS A 400 22.97 11.56 -8.01
CA HIS A 400 21.69 11.90 -8.61
C HIS A 400 21.87 12.10 -10.13
N PRO A 401 20.97 11.58 -10.99
CA PRO A 401 21.17 11.60 -12.45
C PRO A 401 21.09 13.01 -13.06
N HIS A 402 20.40 13.94 -12.39
CA HIS A 402 20.24 15.31 -12.85
C HIS A 402 21.03 16.30 -11.99
N ASP A 403 21.42 17.41 -12.62
CA ASP A 403 22.07 18.55 -11.99
C ASP A 403 21.13 19.22 -10.98
N TRP A 404 21.62 19.43 -9.77
CA TRP A 404 20.96 20.15 -8.71
C TRP A 404 21.12 21.64 -8.96
N LYS A 405 20.07 22.40 -8.64
CA LYS A 405 20.13 23.85 -8.69
C LYS A 405 21.02 24.37 -7.55
N PRO A 406 21.60 25.57 -7.67
CA PRO A 406 22.33 26.16 -6.55
C PRO A 406 21.39 26.42 -5.39
N GLY A 407 21.83 26.07 -4.18
CA GLY A 407 20.99 26.14 -2.99
C GLY A 407 21.56 25.38 -1.81
N THR A 408 20.88 25.49 -0.68
CA THR A 408 21.16 24.68 0.51
C THR A 408 20.12 23.56 0.58
N TYR A 409 20.59 22.34 0.76
CA TYR A 409 19.79 21.13 0.71
C TYR A 409 19.99 20.31 1.97
N THR A 410 18.90 19.87 2.59
CA THR A 410 18.90 18.84 3.61
C THR A 410 18.45 17.53 2.96
N VAL A 411 19.35 16.58 2.89
CA VAL A 411 19.14 15.27 2.26
C VAL A 411 18.97 14.23 3.34
N GLU A 412 17.98 13.36 3.15
CA GLU A 412 17.60 12.30 4.07
C GLU A 412 17.95 10.93 3.44
N PHE A 413 18.58 10.05 4.22
CA PHE A 413 19.01 8.72 3.79
C PHE A 413 18.33 7.66 4.64
N VAL A 414 17.63 6.74 3.99
CA VAL A 414 16.81 5.72 4.65
C VAL A 414 17.25 4.33 4.20
N SER A 415 17.67 3.48 5.13
CA SER A 415 18.00 2.07 4.87
C SER A 415 16.72 1.28 4.62
N VAL A 416 16.74 0.36 3.65
CA VAL A 416 15.64 -0.57 3.35
C VAL A 416 16.10 -2.02 3.49
N PHE A 417 15.42 -2.76 4.37
CA PHE A 417 15.56 -4.20 4.58
C PHE A 417 14.21 -4.85 4.32
N SER A 418 14.08 -5.66 3.26
CA SER A 418 12.77 -6.22 2.89
C SER A 418 11.70 -5.11 2.76
N ALA A 419 10.60 -5.18 3.51
CA ALA A 419 9.54 -4.17 3.55
C ALA A 419 9.68 -3.12 4.68
N ILE A 420 10.72 -3.21 5.52
CA ILE A 420 10.97 -2.25 6.62
C ILE A 420 12.02 -1.22 6.21
N HIS A 421 11.97 -0.06 6.86
CA HIS A 421 12.89 1.02 6.60
C HIS A 421 13.30 1.76 7.87
N SER A 422 14.47 2.39 7.86
CA SER A 422 15.01 3.11 9.02
C SER A 422 14.35 4.48 9.18
N ARG A 423 14.57 5.12 10.34
CA ARG A 423 14.52 6.59 10.42
C ARG A 423 15.57 7.20 9.47
N PRO A 424 15.40 8.45 9.01
CA PRO A 424 16.38 9.07 8.13
C PRO A 424 17.66 9.49 8.88
N ALA A 425 18.82 9.15 8.32
CA ALA A 425 20.05 9.93 8.55
C ALA A 425 19.97 11.22 7.72
N ARG A 426 20.42 12.34 8.26
CA ARG A 426 20.36 13.64 7.57
C ARG A 426 21.75 14.17 7.28
N LEU A 427 21.89 14.80 6.11
CA LEU A 427 23.08 15.54 5.72
C LEU A 427 22.68 16.86 5.07
N THR A 428 23.27 17.96 5.52
CA THR A 428 23.12 19.25 4.85
C THR A 428 24.31 19.50 3.93
N LEU A 429 24.04 19.98 2.71
CA LEU A 429 25.07 20.45 1.79
C LEU A 429 24.64 21.74 1.09
N ARG A 430 25.62 22.44 0.54
CA ARG A 430 25.41 23.59 -0.33
C ARG A 430 25.84 23.25 -1.75
N VAL A 431 24.93 23.35 -2.70
CA VAL A 431 25.24 23.22 -4.12
C VAL A 431 25.60 24.60 -4.65
N HIS A 432 26.81 24.74 -5.19
CA HIS A 432 27.26 25.96 -5.83
C HIS A 432 26.92 25.95 -7.32
N GLY A 433 26.61 27.13 -7.86
CA GLY A 433 26.47 27.37 -9.28
C GLY A 433 25.79 28.71 -9.51
N VAL A 434 25.52 29.02 -10.78
CA VAL A 434 24.80 30.25 -11.16
C VAL A 434 23.32 30.09 -10.79
N PRO A 435 22.70 30.92 -9.93
CA PRO A 435 21.30 30.78 -9.53
C PRO A 435 20.32 30.83 -10.71
N GLU A 436 19.11 30.28 -10.53
CA GLU A 436 18.02 30.51 -11.47
C GLU A 436 17.63 32.00 -11.50
N GLY A 437 17.42 32.54 -12.71
CA GLY A 437 17.15 33.96 -12.91
C GLY A 437 18.38 34.87 -12.96
N ASN A 438 19.59 34.36 -12.71
CA ASN A 438 20.81 35.15 -12.85
C ASN A 438 21.12 35.44 -14.33
N TRP A 439 21.53 36.68 -14.62
CA TRP A 439 21.80 37.16 -15.99
C TRP A 439 22.83 36.30 -16.75
N ILE A 440 23.77 35.65 -16.06
CA ILE A 440 24.73 34.73 -16.68
C ILE A 440 23.99 33.57 -17.37
N ARG A 441 22.98 32.96 -16.73
CA ARG A 441 22.17 31.88 -17.34
C ARG A 441 21.31 32.39 -18.50
N GLN A 442 20.74 33.59 -18.36
CA GLN A 442 19.93 34.21 -19.42
C GLN A 442 20.79 34.61 -20.64
N SER A 443 22.03 35.04 -20.43
CA SER A 443 22.95 35.44 -21.51
C SER A 443 23.47 34.27 -22.33
N VAL A 444 23.55 33.08 -21.73
CA VAL A 444 24.02 31.84 -22.40
C VAL A 444 22.89 31.20 -23.21
N SER A 445 21.63 31.28 -22.77
CA SER A 445 20.47 30.83 -23.55
C SER A 445 19.97 31.86 -24.58
N ALA A 446 20.45 33.11 -24.53
CA ALA A 446 20.07 34.19 -25.45
C ALA A 446 20.98 34.34 -26.69
N ARG A 447 21.94 33.43 -26.91
CA ARG A 447 22.75 33.45 -28.14
C ARG A 447 22.08 32.60 -29.20
N ALA A 448 21.46 33.24 -30.20
CA ALA A 448 21.26 32.60 -31.49
C ALA A 448 22.60 32.00 -31.97
N ALA A 449 22.55 30.90 -32.73
CA ALA A 449 23.74 30.26 -33.27
C ALA A 449 24.66 31.33 -33.89
N CYS A 450 25.89 31.45 -33.37
CA CYS A 450 26.87 32.39 -33.90
C CYS A 450 27.14 32.01 -35.37
N SER A 451 27.01 32.96 -36.29
CA SER A 451 27.52 32.80 -37.65
C SER A 451 29.05 32.84 -37.65
N ASP A 452 29.66 32.44 -38.76
CA ASP A 452 31.12 32.30 -38.96
C ASP A 452 31.94 33.61 -38.79
N ALA A 453 31.31 34.72 -38.39
CA ALA A 453 31.94 36.04 -38.26
C ALA A 453 32.00 36.58 -36.81
N CYS A 454 31.75 35.76 -35.79
CA CYS A 454 31.78 36.22 -34.39
C CYS A 454 33.20 36.16 -33.78
N ASP A 455 33.82 37.33 -33.57
CA ASP A 455 35.09 37.53 -32.83
C ASP A 455 34.91 37.40 -31.31
N HIS A 456 34.25 36.35 -30.83
CA HIS A 456 34.14 36.08 -29.40
C HIS A 456 34.90 34.80 -29.09
N LEU A 457 36.02 34.92 -28.38
CA LEU A 457 36.75 33.79 -27.83
C LEU A 457 35.77 32.90 -27.03
N PRO A 458 35.51 31.65 -27.43
CA PRO A 458 34.70 30.75 -26.62
C PRO A 458 35.44 30.53 -25.30
N PHE A 459 34.74 30.74 -24.19
CA PHE A 459 35.16 30.25 -22.89
C PHE A 459 35.09 28.72 -22.96
N SER A 460 36.12 28.10 -23.52
CA SER A 460 36.36 26.66 -23.40
C SER A 460 36.77 26.42 -21.96
N GLY A 461 35.78 26.26 -21.08
CA GLY A 461 35.94 25.85 -19.68
C GLY A 461 36.44 24.41 -19.55
N GLY A 462 37.49 24.05 -20.29
CA GLY A 462 38.26 22.84 -20.11
C GLY A 462 39.45 23.11 -19.21
N ARG A 463 39.28 22.85 -17.91
CA ARG A 463 40.18 22.07 -17.05
C ARG A 463 39.57 21.90 -15.67
#